data_AF-A0AAJ1ZN01-F1
#
_entry.id   AF-A0AAJ1ZN01-F1
#
_cell.length_a   1.000
_cell.length_b   1.000
_cell.length_c   1.000
_cell.angle_alpha   90.00
_cell.angle_beta   90.00
_cell.angle_gamma   90.00
#
_symmetry.space_group_name_H-M   'P 1'
#
loop_
_entity.id
_entity.type
_entity.pdbx_description
1 polymer ?
#
loop_
_entity_poly.entity_id
_entity_poly.type
_entity_poly.pdbx_seq_one_letter_code
_entity_poly.pdbx_strand_id
1 'polypeptide(L)'
;MKIERALPAELWRKLRHELDARSAADDARQWRDARSGVQWRAARAAILLMGDSGLRREEAASACRENLRPSNYGTLNVPVWELTVVGKGQRERTVPVSASTLGALRAHWIDRAKDFDGAT
;
A
#
# COMPACT_ATOMS: atom_id res chain seq x y z
N MET A 1 2.02 -2.83 -28.36
CA MET A 1 2.88 -2.71 -27.16
C MET A 1 2.30 -3.60 -26.07
N LYS A 2 2.96 -4.71 -25.72
CA LYS A 2 2.52 -5.58 -24.61
C LYS A 2 3.20 -5.06 -23.34
N ILE A 3 2.44 -4.44 -22.45
CA ILE A 3 2.94 -4.05 -21.14
C ILE A 3 2.59 -5.20 -20.19
N GLU A 4 3.59 -6.01 -19.86
CA GLU A 4 3.45 -7.07 -18.86
C GLU A 4 3.79 -6.50 -17.48
N ARG A 5 3.15 -7.01 -16.42
CA ARG A 5 3.52 -6.64 -15.04
C ARG A 5 4.93 -7.15 -14.74
N ALA A 6 5.62 -6.48 -13.82
CA ALA A 6 6.94 -6.89 -13.37
C ALA A 6 6.98 -8.34 -12.80
N LEU A 7 5.85 -8.83 -12.30
CA LEU A 7 5.68 -10.20 -11.83
C LEU A 7 4.52 -10.87 -12.58
N PRO A 8 4.65 -12.17 -12.94
CA PRO A 8 3.52 -12.96 -13.42
C PRO A 8 2.37 -12.96 -12.41
N ALA A 9 1.12 -13.04 -12.91
CA ALA A 9 -0.07 -12.94 -12.07
C ALA A 9 -0.12 -14.00 -10.95
N GLU A 10 0.31 -15.23 -11.24
CA GLU A 10 0.41 -16.31 -10.25
C GLU A 10 1.39 -15.98 -9.13
N LEU A 11 2.59 -15.48 -9.50
CA LEU A 11 3.62 -15.12 -8.54
C LEU A 11 3.19 -13.92 -7.68
N TRP A 12 2.51 -12.94 -8.29
CA TRP A 12 1.90 -11.82 -7.56
C TRP A 12 0.86 -12.31 -6.55
N ARG A 13 -0.01 -13.25 -6.92
CA ARG A 13 -1.02 -13.80 -6.01
C ARG A 13 -0.38 -14.53 -4.83
N LYS A 14 0.64 -15.36 -5.10
CA LYS A 14 1.40 -16.07 -4.06
C LYS A 14 2.11 -15.10 -3.11
N LEU A 15 2.75 -14.05 -3.65
CA LEU A 15 3.40 -13.03 -2.84
C LEU A 15 2.41 -12.33 -1.90
N ARG A 16 1.23 -11.93 -2.41
CA ARG A 16 0.20 -11.29 -1.57
C ARG A 16 -0.24 -12.20 -0.43
N HIS A 17 -0.50 -13.48 -0.72
CA HIS A 17 -0.87 -14.45 0.31
C HIS A 17 0.20 -14.59 1.41
N GLU A 18 1.48 -14.64 1.03
CA GLU A 18 2.56 -14.73 2.02
C GLU A 18 2.69 -13.45 2.85
N LEU A 19 2.55 -12.27 2.22
CA LEU A 19 2.55 -10.99 2.93
C LEU A 19 1.39 -10.88 3.91
N ASP A 20 0.19 -11.35 3.53
CA ASP A 20 -0.98 -11.42 4.40
C ASP A 20 -0.70 -12.31 5.62
N ALA A 21 -0.22 -13.53 5.39
CA ALA A 21 0.09 -14.49 6.45
C ALA A 21 1.13 -13.94 7.44
N ARG A 22 2.22 -13.34 6.95
CA ARG A 22 3.26 -12.77 7.83
C ARG A 22 2.84 -11.49 8.53
N SER A 23 1.94 -10.71 7.93
CA SER A 23 1.39 -9.49 8.55
C SER A 23 0.40 -9.81 9.67
N ALA A 24 -0.31 -10.94 9.55
CA ALA A 24 -1.28 -11.45 10.52
C ALA A 24 -0.63 -12.29 11.64
N ALA A 25 0.60 -12.75 11.45
CA ALA A 25 1.36 -13.47 12.46
C ALA A 25 1.73 -12.52 13.61
N ASP A 26 0.80 -12.36 14.53
CA ASP A 26 0.95 -11.63 15.79
C ASP A 26 1.47 -12.58 16.89
N ASP A 27 2.37 -13.50 16.53
CA ASP A 27 2.92 -14.50 17.45
C ASP A 27 3.97 -13.83 18.34
N ALA A 28 3.52 -12.83 19.11
CA ALA A 28 4.29 -12.01 20.04
C ALA A 28 4.61 -12.80 21.32
N ARG A 29 5.02 -14.07 21.19
CA ARG A 29 5.58 -14.83 22.33
C ARG A 29 6.89 -14.19 22.81
N GLN A 30 7.55 -13.42 21.94
CA GLN A 30 8.69 -12.57 22.27
C GLN A 30 8.57 -11.19 21.63
N TRP A 31 9.14 -10.16 22.28
CA TRP A 31 9.20 -8.79 21.74
C TRP A 31 9.88 -8.69 20.36
N ARG A 32 10.76 -9.65 20.03
CA ARG A 32 11.39 -9.75 18.70
C ARG A 32 10.36 -10.07 17.61
N ASP A 33 9.41 -10.95 17.89
CA ASP A 33 8.39 -11.40 16.94
C ASP A 33 7.32 -10.33 16.73
N ALA A 34 6.99 -9.55 17.77
CA ALA A 34 6.13 -8.37 17.64
C ALA A 34 6.74 -7.33 16.68
N ARG A 35 8.06 -7.07 16.76
CA ARG A 35 8.75 -6.19 15.80
C ARG A 35 8.80 -6.77 14.38
N SER A 36 8.77 -8.10 14.24
CA SER A 36 8.65 -8.77 12.95
C SER A 36 7.30 -8.46 12.28
N GLY A 37 6.18 -8.57 13.01
CA GLY A 37 4.84 -8.29 12.48
C GLY A 37 4.68 -6.86 11.96
N VAL A 38 5.19 -5.87 12.70
CA VAL A 38 5.19 -4.44 12.27
C VAL A 38 5.99 -4.25 10.99
N GLN A 39 7.16 -4.89 10.87
CA GLN A 39 7.97 -4.82 9.65
C GLN A 39 7.26 -5.45 8.46
N TRP A 40 6.57 -6.59 8.65
CA TRP A 40 5.78 -7.23 7.60
C TRP A 40 4.60 -6.38 7.15
N ARG A 41 3.90 -5.70 8.08
CA ARG A 41 2.82 -4.76 7.73
C ARG A 41 3.33 -3.55 6.94
N ALA A 42 4.47 -2.98 7.33
CA ALA A 42 5.12 -1.92 6.57
C ALA A 42 5.54 -2.39 5.16
N ALA A 43 6.18 -3.56 5.05
CA ALA A 43 6.57 -4.13 3.77
C ALA A 43 5.36 -4.43 2.87
N ARG A 44 4.29 -5.01 3.45
CA ARG A 44 3.03 -5.28 2.76
C ARG A 44 2.41 -4.00 2.20
N ALA A 45 2.32 -2.94 3.01
CA ALA A 45 1.79 -1.65 2.56
C ALA A 45 2.59 -1.08 1.38
N ALA A 46 3.92 -1.07 1.47
CA ALA A 46 4.78 -0.57 0.41
C ALA A 46 4.70 -1.40 -0.89
N ILE A 47 4.72 -2.73 -0.78
CA ILE A 47 4.67 -3.63 -1.94
C ILE A 47 3.31 -3.54 -2.63
N LEU A 48 2.20 -3.53 -1.89
CA LEU A 48 0.87 -3.39 -2.48
C LEU A 48 0.69 -2.01 -3.12
N LEU A 49 1.20 -0.95 -2.49
CA LEU A 49 1.18 0.38 -3.07
C LEU A 49 1.89 0.39 -4.43
N MET A 50 3.15 -0.04 -4.51
CA MET A 50 3.88 -0.09 -5.80
C MET A 50 3.23 -1.04 -6.81
N GLY A 51 2.82 -2.23 -6.37
CA GLY A 51 2.34 -3.29 -7.24
C GLY A 51 0.99 -3.01 -7.87
N ASP A 52 0.05 -2.43 -7.12
CA ASP A 52 -1.31 -2.16 -7.61
C ASP A 52 -1.41 -0.81 -8.35
N SER A 53 -0.62 0.20 -7.95
CA SER A 53 -0.69 1.54 -8.55
C SER A 53 0.38 1.81 -9.63
N GLY A 54 1.38 0.92 -9.76
CA GLY A 54 2.46 1.06 -10.73
C GLY A 54 3.46 2.18 -10.40
N LEU A 55 3.52 2.60 -9.13
CA LEU A 55 4.52 3.56 -8.66
C LEU A 55 5.91 2.96 -8.69
N ARG A 56 6.88 3.79 -9.07
CA ARG A 56 8.30 3.47 -8.88
C ARG A 56 8.66 3.59 -7.41
N ARG A 57 9.78 2.96 -7.02
CA ARG A 57 10.26 2.96 -5.63
C ARG A 57 10.42 4.38 -5.08
N GLU A 58 10.97 5.29 -5.87
CA GLU A 58 11.16 6.69 -5.49
C GLU A 58 9.85 7.46 -5.35
N GLU A 59 8.85 7.18 -6.19
CA GLU A 59 7.53 7.81 -6.11
C GLU A 59 6.78 7.31 -4.87
N ALA A 60 6.87 6.01 -4.56
CA ALA A 60 6.29 5.43 -3.37
C ALA A 60 6.98 5.91 -2.08
N ALA A 61 8.30 6.10 -2.10
CA ALA A 61 9.05 6.58 -0.94
C ALA A 61 8.73 8.06 -0.59
N SER A 62 8.40 8.86 -1.59
CA SER A 62 8.00 10.27 -1.42
C SER A 62 6.48 10.47 -1.36
N ALA A 63 5.69 9.40 -1.36
CA ALA A 63 4.24 9.51 -1.30
C ALA A 63 3.78 9.97 0.09
N CYS A 64 2.89 10.94 0.13
CA CYS A 64 2.34 11.49 1.36
C CYS A 64 0.83 11.25 1.49
N ARG A 65 0.34 11.14 2.72
CA ARG A 65 -1.06 10.79 3.02
C ARG A 65 -2.04 11.89 2.58
N GLU A 66 -1.63 13.15 2.66
CA GLU A 66 -2.38 14.34 2.24
C GLU A 66 -2.70 14.36 0.73
N ASN A 67 -1.90 13.64 -0.06
CA ASN A 67 -2.08 13.50 -1.51
C ASN A 67 -2.94 12.28 -1.88
N LEU A 68 -3.37 11.50 -0.88
CA LEU A 68 -4.23 10.33 -1.04
C LEU A 68 -5.69 10.72 -0.72
N ARG A 69 -6.59 10.54 -1.67
CA ARG A 69 -7.98 11.00 -1.57
C ARG A 69 -8.97 9.97 -2.11
N PRO A 70 -10.23 9.94 -1.64
CA PRO A 70 -11.29 9.20 -2.31
C PRO A 70 -11.42 9.68 -3.77
N SER A 71 -11.52 8.74 -4.70
CA SER A 71 -11.70 9.04 -6.12
C SER A 71 -13.18 9.19 -6.45
N ASN A 72 -13.49 10.13 -7.34
CA ASN A 72 -14.85 10.30 -7.88
C ASN A 72 -15.29 9.14 -8.79
N TYR A 73 -14.35 8.27 -9.18
CA TYR A 73 -14.63 7.08 -10.00
C TYR A 73 -14.99 5.84 -9.17
N GLY A 74 -14.90 5.93 -7.83
CA GLY A 74 -15.37 4.88 -6.93
C GLY A 74 -16.89 4.91 -6.76
N THR A 75 -17.47 3.76 -6.37
CA THR A 75 -18.87 3.70 -5.92
C THR A 75 -18.91 3.51 -4.41
N LEU A 76 -20.05 3.75 -3.77
CA LEU A 76 -20.22 3.48 -2.32
C LEU A 76 -19.89 2.03 -1.96
N ASN A 77 -20.18 1.08 -2.86
CA ASN A 77 -19.93 -0.35 -2.65
C ASN A 77 -18.51 -0.78 -3.06
N VAL A 78 -17.88 -0.03 -3.96
CA VAL A 78 -16.52 -0.29 -4.45
C VAL A 78 -15.75 1.03 -4.42
N PRO A 79 -15.34 1.48 -3.22
CA PRO A 79 -14.61 2.73 -3.09
C PRO A 79 -13.24 2.59 -3.75
N VAL A 80 -12.92 3.56 -4.61
CA VAL A 80 -11.60 3.70 -5.22
C VAL A 80 -10.97 4.94 -4.61
N TRP A 81 -9.69 4.85 -4.28
CA TRP A 81 -8.91 6.00 -3.87
C TRP A 81 -7.85 6.30 -4.92
N GLU A 82 -7.36 7.52 -4.90
CA GLU A 82 -6.35 7.97 -5.83
C GLU A 82 -5.24 8.73 -5.09
N LEU A 83 -4.02 8.53 -5.54
CA LEU A 83 -2.83 9.15 -5.00
C LEU A 83 -2.17 10.01 -6.08
N THR A 84 -1.99 11.28 -5.78
CA THR A 84 -1.20 12.19 -6.62
C THR A 84 0.26 12.10 -6.23
N VAL A 85 1.14 11.86 -7.22
CA VAL A 85 2.59 11.82 -7.03
C VAL A 85 3.29 12.74 -8.04
N VAL A 86 4.46 13.25 -7.65
CA VAL A 86 5.34 14.01 -8.54
C VAL A 86 6.43 13.09 -9.09
N GLY A 87 6.39 12.85 -10.40
CA GLY A 87 7.33 12.00 -11.11
C GLY A 87 8.48 12.77 -11.77
N LYS A 88 9.16 12.11 -12.72
CA LYS A 88 10.27 12.69 -13.49
C LYS A 88 9.87 14.00 -14.16
N GLY A 89 10.72 15.02 -14.02
CA GLY A 89 10.50 16.34 -14.62
C GLY A 89 9.48 17.19 -13.86
N GLN A 90 9.27 16.93 -12.57
CA GLN A 90 8.30 17.64 -11.73
C GLN A 90 6.87 17.55 -12.29
N ARG A 91 6.53 16.43 -12.92
CA ARG A 91 5.21 16.21 -13.50
C ARG A 91 4.35 15.43 -12.53
N GLU A 92 3.22 16.00 -12.19
CA GLU A 92 2.20 15.34 -11.40
C GLU A 92 1.48 14.28 -12.23
N ARG A 93 1.13 13.18 -11.57
CA ARG A 93 0.16 12.21 -12.07
C ARG A 93 -0.60 11.58 -10.93
N THR A 94 -1.84 11.21 -11.22
CA THR A 94 -2.74 10.54 -10.28
C THR A 94 -2.81 9.06 -10.62
N VAL A 95 -2.65 8.20 -9.62
CA VAL A 95 -2.72 6.74 -9.76
C VAL A 95 -3.80 6.16 -8.85
N PRO A 96 -4.49 5.08 -9.27
CA PRO A 96 -5.47 4.43 -8.41
C PRO A 96 -4.79 3.68 -7.27
N VAL A 97 -5.46 3.64 -6.11
CA VAL A 97 -5.06 2.89 -4.93
C VAL A 97 -6.17 1.92 -4.55
N SER A 98 -5.85 0.63 -4.50
CA SER A 98 -6.82 -0.43 -4.23
C SER A 98 -7.26 -0.43 -2.76
N ALA A 99 -8.46 -0.95 -2.49
CA ALA A 99 -8.96 -1.10 -1.12
C ALA A 99 -8.04 -2.00 -0.26
N SER A 100 -7.40 -3.01 -0.87
CA SER A 100 -6.41 -3.85 -0.20
C SER A 100 -5.17 -3.06 0.24
N THR A 101 -4.68 -2.16 -0.62
CA THR A 101 -3.58 -1.25 -0.27
C THR A 101 -3.98 -0.28 0.84
N LEU A 102 -5.18 0.28 0.81
CA LEU A 102 -5.68 1.14 1.90
C LEU A 102 -5.73 0.40 3.24
N GLY A 103 -6.24 -0.84 3.24
CA GLY A 103 -6.24 -1.67 4.45
C GLY A 103 -4.82 -1.93 4.98
N ALA A 104 -3.85 -2.14 4.09
CA ALA A 104 -2.44 -2.29 4.45
C ALA A 104 -1.86 -1.01 5.06
N LEU A 105 -2.15 0.15 4.45
CA LEU A 105 -1.68 1.45 4.93
C LEU A 105 -2.28 1.75 6.32
N ARG A 106 -3.58 1.54 6.52
CA ARG A 106 -4.22 1.71 7.84
C ARG A 106 -3.55 0.87 8.91
N ALA A 107 -3.31 -0.42 8.65
CA ALA A 107 -2.63 -1.30 9.59
C ALA A 107 -1.22 -0.80 9.93
N HIS A 108 -0.46 -0.35 8.93
CA HIS A 108 0.86 0.25 9.15
C HIS A 108 0.80 1.56 9.97
N TRP A 109 -0.23 2.39 9.79
CA TRP A 109 -0.41 3.62 10.57
C TRP A 109 -0.78 3.33 12.02
N ILE A 110 -1.62 2.33 12.27
CA ILE A 110 -1.97 1.85 13.61
C ILE A 110 -0.70 1.40 14.36
N ASP A 111 0.21 0.69 13.70
CA ASP A 111 1.50 0.30 14.30
C ASP A 111 2.35 1.50 14.77
N ARG A 112 2.11 2.68 14.19
CA ARG A 112 2.79 3.94 14.52
C ARG A 112 1.98 4.81 15.48
N ALA A 113 0.87 4.29 16.01
CA ALA A 113 -0.10 5.02 16.84
C ALA A 113 -0.59 6.32 16.16
N LYS A 114 -0.80 6.28 14.83
CA LYS A 114 -1.31 7.41 14.04
C LYS A 114 -2.68 7.10 13.47
N ASP A 115 -3.52 8.12 13.39
CA ASP A 115 -4.78 8.04 12.66
C ASP A 115 -4.51 8.20 11.15
N PHE A 116 -4.96 7.23 10.36
CA PHE A 116 -4.87 7.28 8.91
C PHE A 116 -6.06 8.02 8.28
N ASP A 117 -7.24 7.95 8.89
CA ASP A 117 -8.48 8.51 8.34
C ASP A 117 -8.80 9.90 8.90
N GLY A 118 -8.06 10.34 9.92
CA GLY A 118 -8.12 11.68 10.48
C GLY A 118 -7.82 12.77 9.45
N ALA A 119 -8.49 13.92 9.61
CA ALA A 119 -8.28 15.10 8.78
C ALA A 119 -6.84 15.62 8.95
N THR A 120 -6.09 15.64 7.84
CA THR A 120 -4.88 16.47 7.68
C THR A 120 -5.25 17.87 7.25
#